data_AF-A0A926RBH8-F1
#
_entry.id   AF-A0A926RBH8-F1
#
_cell.length_a   1.000
_cell.length_b   1.000
_cell.length_c   1.000
_cell.angle_alpha   90.00
_cell.angle_beta   90.00
_cell.angle_gamma   90.00
#
_symmetry.space_group_name_H-M   'P 1'
#
loop_
_entity.id
_entity.type
_entity.pdbx_description
1 polymer ?
#
loop_
_entity_poly.entity_id
_entity_poly.type
_entity_poly.pdbx_seq_one_letter_code
_entity_poly.pdbx_strand_id
1 'polypeptide(L)'
;MARYKLVNGERIRFTTAEETARDAEELAWANGAFDRAIFDLRNKRNNLLKETDYYALSDNTMSDEIKKYRKDLRDITNDLTTEAEVKAVQFPTNPKE
;
A
#
# COMPACT_ATOMS: atom_id res chain seq x y z
N MET A 1 12.47 0.20 26.54
CA MET A 1 12.40 -1.03 27.38
C MET A 1 13.48 -1.98 26.90
N ALA A 2 14.13 -2.74 27.78
CA ALA A 2 15.17 -3.70 27.37
C ALA A 2 14.57 -4.83 26.53
N ARG A 3 15.13 -5.08 25.33
CA ARG A 3 14.71 -6.17 24.43
C ARG A 3 15.49 -7.46 24.75
N TYR A 4 14.93 -8.62 24.38
CA TYR A 4 15.52 -9.95 24.66
C TYR A 4 15.48 -10.86 23.42
N LYS A 5 16.52 -11.68 23.22
CA LYS A 5 16.55 -12.80 22.25
C LYS A 5 16.37 -14.13 22.98
N LEU A 6 15.91 -15.12 22.23
CA LEU A 6 15.97 -16.53 22.64
C LEU A 6 17.17 -17.17 21.94
N VAL A 7 18.07 -17.77 22.72
CA VAL A 7 19.21 -18.54 22.22
C VAL A 7 19.20 -19.87 22.96
N ASN A 8 19.09 -20.99 22.24
CA ASN A 8 19.01 -22.34 22.82
C ASN A 8 17.93 -22.52 23.91
N GLY A 9 16.80 -21.82 23.78
CA GLY A 9 15.71 -21.86 24.75
C GLY A 9 15.88 -20.92 25.96
N GLU A 10 17.02 -20.24 26.10
CA GLU A 10 17.24 -19.27 27.16
C GLU A 10 16.97 -17.83 26.68
N ARG A 11 16.32 -17.03 27.53
CA ARG A 11 16.06 -15.61 27.26
C ARG A 11 17.28 -14.78 27.68
N ILE A 12 17.95 -14.18 26.70
CA ILE A 12 19.14 -13.35 26.91
C ILE A 12 18.79 -11.90 26.56
N ARG A 13 19.16 -10.96 27.44
CA ARG A 13 18.98 -9.53 27.19
C ARG A 13 19.84 -9.09 26.02
N PHE A 14 19.34 -8.19 25.18
CA PHE A 14 20.16 -7.58 24.14
C PHE A 14 21.31 -6.79 24.75
N THR A 15 22.45 -6.87 24.09
CA THR A 15 23.57 -5.95 24.27
C THR A 15 23.21 -4.58 23.71
N THR A 16 23.96 -3.54 24.09
CA THR A 16 23.77 -2.18 23.56
C THR A 16 23.85 -2.15 22.03
N ALA A 17 24.79 -2.88 21.44
CA ALA A 17 24.93 -2.97 19.98
C ALA A 17 23.70 -3.60 19.31
N GLU A 18 23.12 -4.63 19.93
CA GLU A 18 21.90 -5.28 19.42
C GLU A 18 20.67 -4.38 19.59
N GLU A 19 20.55 -3.64 20.69
CA GLU A 19 19.48 -2.64 20.86
C GLU A 19 19.58 -1.56 19.78
N THR A 20 20.78 -1.02 19.52
CA THR A 20 21.00 -0.04 18.45
C THR A 20 20.69 -0.58 17.07
N ALA A 21 21.09 -1.82 16.75
CA ALA A 21 20.77 -2.44 15.47
C ALA A 21 19.25 -2.59 15.28
N ARG A 22 18.54 -2.96 16.35
CA ARG A 22 17.09 -3.13 16.33
C ARG A 22 16.34 -1.82 16.22
N ASP A 23 16.82 -0.77 16.88
CA ASP A 23 16.27 0.58 16.71
C ASP A 23 16.48 1.09 15.28
N ALA A 24 17.63 0.80 14.67
CA ALA A 24 17.90 1.16 13.27
C ALA A 24 16.97 0.40 12.29
N GLU A 25 16.73 -0.89 12.53
CA GLU A 25 15.78 -1.69 11.74
C GLU A 25 14.34 -1.18 11.89
N GLU A 26 13.90 -0.89 13.12
CA GLU A 26 12.56 -0.35 13.39
C GLU A 26 12.38 1.04 12.76
N LEU A 27 13.41 1.88 12.81
CA LEU A 27 13.42 3.18 12.13
C LEU A 27 13.38 3.02 10.62
N ALA A 28 14.16 2.11 10.04
CA ALA A 28 14.13 1.84 8.59
C ALA A 28 12.75 1.32 8.16
N TRP A 29 12.14 0.44 8.96
CA TRP A 29 10.79 -0.03 8.73
C TRP A 29 9.78 1.12 8.76
N ALA A 30 9.83 1.97 9.79
CA ALA A 30 8.96 3.13 9.91
C ALA A 30 9.12 4.11 8.74
N ASN A 31 10.36 4.40 8.33
CA ASN A 31 10.64 5.29 7.20
C ASN A 31 10.09 4.74 5.87
N GLY A 32 10.12 3.42 5.68
CA GLY A 32 9.56 2.77 4.49
C GLY A 32 8.03 2.58 4.51
N ALA A 33 7.30 3.12 5.50
CA ALA A 33 5.87 2.88 5.63
C ALA A 33 5.06 3.47 4.47
N PHE A 34 5.42 4.66 3.99
CA PHE A 34 4.78 5.26 2.82
C PHE A 34 4.95 4.40 1.56
N ASP A 35 6.17 3.92 1.29
CA ASP A 35 6.46 3.13 0.09
C ASP A 35 5.67 1.82 0.06
N ARG A 36 5.52 1.16 1.21
CA ARG A 36 4.67 -0.04 1.32
C ARG A 36 3.20 0.29 1.09
N ALA A 37 2.71 1.35 1.73
CA ALA A 37 1.31 1.76 1.58
C ALA A 37 0.96 2.14 0.15
N ILE A 38 1.80 2.94 -0.53
CA ILE A 38 1.55 3.37 -1.91
C ILE A 38 1.66 2.20 -2.89
N PHE A 39 2.52 1.22 -2.63
CA PHE A 39 2.60 -0.01 -3.41
C PHE A 39 1.29 -0.81 -3.33
N ASP A 40 0.76 -1.01 -2.13
CA ASP A 40 -0.51 -1.72 -1.93
C ASP A 40 -1.69 -0.99 -2.59
N LEU A 41 -1.74 0.34 -2.47
CA LEU A 41 -2.74 1.18 -3.13
C LEU A 41 -2.70 0.99 -4.66
N ARG A 42 -1.50 1.02 -5.26
CA ARG A 42 -1.30 0.83 -6.71
C ARG A 42 -1.70 -0.57 -7.15
N ASN A 43 -1.41 -1.60 -6.36
CA ASN A 43 -1.82 -2.98 -6.68
C ASN A 43 -3.35 -3.11 -6.70
N LYS A 44 -4.04 -2.60 -5.68
CA LYS A 44 -5.50 -2.62 -5.64
C LYS A 44 -6.11 -1.84 -6.80
N ARG A 45 -5.59 -0.64 -7.08
CA ARG A 45 -6.00 0.16 -8.25
C ARG A 45 -5.82 -0.62 -9.56
N ASN A 46 -4.68 -1.28 -9.76
CA ASN A 46 -4.41 -2.04 -10.97
C ASN A 46 -5.38 -3.22 -11.13
N ASN A 47 -5.74 -3.91 -10.04
CA ASN A 47 -6.74 -4.97 -10.07
C ASN A 47 -8.12 -4.44 -10.51
N LEU A 48 -8.58 -3.32 -9.96
CA LEU A 48 -9.86 -2.69 -10.33
C LEU A 48 -9.87 -2.18 -11.79
N LEU A 49 -8.73 -1.66 -12.26
CA LEU A 49 -8.57 -1.30 -13.67
C LEU A 49 -8.59 -2.54 -14.58
N LYS A 50 -8.02 -3.66 -14.14
CA LYS A 50 -8.02 -4.91 -14.89
C LYS A 50 -9.44 -5.49 -15.00
N GLU A 51 -10.21 -5.45 -13.92
CA GLU A 51 -11.61 -5.94 -13.89
C GLU A 51 -12.48 -5.23 -14.92
N THR A 52 -12.25 -3.94 -15.17
CA THR A 52 -13.00 -3.14 -16.15
C THR A 52 -12.34 -3.03 -17.53
N ASP A 53 -11.28 -3.79 -17.79
CA ASP A 53 -10.49 -3.64 -19.02
C ASP A 53 -11.22 -4.14 -20.27
N TYR A 54 -12.12 -5.11 -20.11
CA TYR A 54 -12.91 -5.66 -21.22
C TYR A 54 -13.83 -4.61 -21.88
N TYR A 55 -14.21 -3.54 -21.18
CA TYR A 55 -14.98 -2.44 -21.77
C TYR A 55 -14.21 -1.68 -22.86
N ALA A 56 -12.88 -1.83 -22.93
CA ALA A 56 -12.04 -1.21 -23.94
C ALA A 56 -11.78 -2.10 -25.17
N LEU A 57 -12.33 -3.32 -25.21
CA LEU A 57 -12.27 -4.20 -26.39
C LEU A 57 -13.13 -3.64 -27.53
N SER A 58 -12.78 -3.97 -28.78
CA SER A 58 -13.44 -3.43 -29.98
C SER A 58 -14.92 -3.81 -30.12
N ASP A 59 -15.35 -4.87 -29.44
CA ASP A 59 -16.72 -5.37 -29.37
C ASP A 59 -17.58 -4.62 -28.34
N ASN A 60 -16.96 -3.83 -27.46
CA ASN A 60 -17.62 -3.05 -26.42
C ASN A 60 -17.47 -1.54 -26.67
N THR A 61 -18.46 -0.79 -26.20
CA THR A 61 -18.36 0.67 -26.11
C THR A 61 -18.27 1.05 -24.64
N MET A 62 -17.12 1.57 -24.22
CA MET A 62 -16.93 2.04 -22.85
C MET A 62 -17.86 3.24 -22.57
N SER A 63 -18.79 3.06 -21.63
CA SER A 63 -19.66 4.14 -21.16
C SER A 63 -18.88 5.28 -20.49
N ASP A 64 -19.46 6.47 -20.45
CA ASP A 64 -18.81 7.63 -19.82
C ASP A 64 -18.65 7.45 -18.30
N GLU A 65 -19.54 6.70 -17.65
CA GLU A 65 -19.43 6.30 -16.25
C GLU A 65 -18.18 5.45 -16.01
N ILE A 66 -17.92 4.46 -16.87
CA ILE A 66 -16.72 3.61 -16.77
C ILE A 66 -15.44 4.40 -17.10
N LYS A 67 -15.49 5.32 -18.08
CA LYS A 67 -14.38 6.24 -18.35
C LYS A 67 -14.04 7.07 -17.10
N LYS A 68 -15.06 7.63 -16.45
CA LYS A 68 -14.90 8.41 -15.23
C LYS A 68 -14.33 7.53 -14.11
N TYR A 69 -14.90 6.37 -13.86
CA TYR A 69 -14.43 5.42 -12.86
C TYR A 69 -12.94 5.07 -13.03
N ARG A 70 -12.51 4.71 -14.25
CA ARG A 70 -11.11 4.39 -14.56
C ARG A 70 -10.18 5.59 -14.41
N LYS A 71 -10.66 6.80 -14.71
CA LYS A 71 -9.92 8.05 -14.49
C LYS A 71 -9.76 8.32 -12.99
N ASP A 72 -10.85 8.28 -12.24
CA ASP A 72 -10.84 8.48 -10.79
C ASP A 72 -9.87 7.48 -10.11
N LEU A 73 -9.90 6.20 -10.50
CA LEU A 73 -8.95 5.19 -10.03
C LEU A 73 -7.49 5.55 -10.26
N ARG A 74 -7.15 6.18 -11.40
CA ARG A 74 -5.77 6.60 -11.68
C ARG A 74 -5.40 7.82 -10.86
N ASP A 75 -6.34 8.73 -10.67
CA ASP A 75 -6.14 9.99 -9.97
C ASP A 75 -5.96 9.80 -8.45
N ILE A 76 -6.45 8.70 -7.85
CA ILE A 76 -6.30 8.45 -6.39
C ILE A 76 -4.85 8.34 -5.92
N THR A 77 -3.89 8.17 -6.83
CA THR A 77 -2.45 8.05 -6.48
C THR A 77 -1.70 9.37 -6.61
N ASN A 78 -2.36 10.45 -7.00
CA ASN A 78 -1.74 11.75 -7.19
C ASN A 78 -1.60 12.48 -5.85
N ASP A 79 -0.51 13.25 -5.72
CA ASP A 79 -0.27 14.18 -4.61
C ASP A 79 -0.24 13.55 -3.18
N LEU A 80 -0.07 12.24 -3.08
CA LEU A 80 0.11 11.55 -1.81
C LEU A 80 1.58 11.60 -1.38
N THR A 81 1.82 11.98 -0.13
CA THR A 81 3.17 12.12 0.44
C THR A 81 3.35 11.37 1.76
N THR A 82 2.26 10.96 2.41
CA THR A 82 2.29 10.28 3.71
C THR A 82 1.50 8.98 3.73
N GLU A 83 1.88 8.05 4.62
CA GLU A 83 1.14 6.79 4.82
C GLU A 83 -0.32 7.05 5.23
N ALA A 84 -0.55 8.08 6.06
CA ALA A 84 -1.88 8.44 6.52
C ALA A 84 -2.80 8.88 5.38
N GLU A 85 -2.27 9.71 4.46
CA GLU A 85 -3.00 10.11 3.25
C GLU A 85 -3.35 8.89 2.40
N VAL A 86 -2.39 7.99 2.17
CA VAL A 86 -2.62 6.75 1.40
C VAL A 86 -3.72 5.90 2.03
N LYS A 87 -3.70 5.71 3.36
CA LYS A 87 -4.71 4.93 4.08
C LYS A 87 -6.10 5.59 4.09
N ALA A 88 -6.16 6.91 3.97
CA ALA A 88 -7.41 7.66 3.93
C ALA A 88 -8.08 7.63 2.54
N VAL A 89 -7.35 7.26 1.49
CA VAL A 89 -7.87 7.18 0.11
C VAL A 89 -9.12 6.30 0.05
N GLN A 90 -10.20 6.87 -0.47
CA GLN A 90 -11.42 6.14 -0.80
C GLN A 90 -11.39 5.74 -2.26
N PHE A 91 -11.65 4.46 -2.52
CA PHE A 91 -11.76 3.96 -3.88
C PHE A 91 -13.12 4.34 -4.47
N PRO A 92 -13.17 4.76 -5.75
CA PRO A 92 -14.45 4.91 -6.44
C PRO A 92 -15.16 3.54 -6.51
N THR A 93 -16.49 3.57 -6.57
CA THR A 93 -17.30 2.36 -6.75
C THR A 93 -17.52 2.09 -8.23
N ASN A 94 -17.46 0.82 -8.63
CA ASN A 94 -17.75 0.43 -10.00
C ASN A 94 -19.24 0.74 -10.30
N PRO A 95 -19.56 1.50 -11.36
CA PRO A 95 -20.95 1.87 -11.67
C PRO A 95 -21.80 0.71 -12.23
N LYS A 96 -21.21 -0.47 -12.44
CA LYS A 96 -21.89 -1.65 -13.02
C LYS A 96 -21.94 -2.85 -12.07
N GLU A 97 -21.54 -2.68 -10.81
CA GLU A 97 -21.65 -3.67 -9.72
C GLU A 97 -22.66 -3.26 -8.66
#